data_AF-A0A3D0RWW4-F1
#
_entry.id   AF-A0A3D0RWW4-F1
#
_cell.length_a   1.000
_cell.length_b   1.000
_cell.length_c   1.000
_cell.angle_alpha   90.00
_cell.angle_beta   90.00
_cell.angle_gamma   90.00
#
_symmetry.space_group_name_H-M   'P 1'
#
loop_
_entity.id
_entity.type
_entity.pdbx_description
1 polymer ?
#
loop_
_entity_poly.entity_id
_entity_poly.type
_entity_poly.pdbx_seq_one_letter_code
_entity_poly.pdbx_strand_id
1 'polypeptide(L)'
;MVVLAAVMLVATPLLAFGGGLAGHVLSRRSALELDRWRRREETMRMLRWAVEMVVGGDDESVGAGSVAMSALLRSPLLDDEDFDLVASLADAVARGTMAA
;
A
#
# COMPACT_ATOMS: atom_id res chain seq x y z
N MET A 1 -7.49 34.07 43.13
CA MET A 1 -6.09 33.95 42.67
C MET A 1 -5.50 32.57 42.92
N VAL A 2 -5.39 32.09 44.17
CA VAL A 2 -4.73 30.81 44.50
C VAL A 2 -5.42 29.57 43.89
N VAL A 3 -6.74 29.48 43.95
CA VAL A 3 -7.50 28.33 43.41
C VAL A 3 -7.32 28.21 41.89
N LEU A 4 -7.34 29.33 41.16
CA LEU A 4 -7.13 29.34 39.71
C LEU A 4 -5.72 28.85 39.34
N ALA A 5 -4.70 29.26 40.10
CA ALA A 5 -3.32 28.81 39.90
C ALA A 5 -3.17 27.30 40.15
N ALA A 6 -3.80 26.77 41.21
CA ALA A 6 -3.80 25.34 41.51
C ALA A 6 -4.50 24.51 40.41
N VAL A 7 -5.63 25.00 39.89
CA VAL A 7 -6.34 24.37 38.77
C VAL A 7 -5.46 24.35 37.52
N MET A 8 -4.80 25.46 37.18
CA MET A 8 -3.92 25.53 36.00
C MET A 8 -2.69 24.63 36.13
N LEU A 9 -2.11 24.52 37.33
CA LEU A 9 -0.95 23.67 37.60
C LEU A 9 -1.25 22.19 37.32
N VAL A 10 -2.50 21.75 37.57
CA VAL A 10 -2.92 20.36 37.34
C VAL A 10 -3.51 20.17 35.95
N ALA A 11 -4.30 21.12 35.47
CA ALA A 11 -4.96 21.04 34.17
C ALA A 11 -3.95 21.03 33.01
N THR A 12 -2.90 21.84 33.09
CA THR A 12 -1.89 21.97 32.02
C THR A 12 -1.17 20.64 31.71
N PRO A 13 -0.56 19.94 32.69
CA PRO A 13 0.11 18.67 32.41
C PRO A 13 -0.88 17.57 32.00
N LEU A 14 -2.11 17.56 32.53
CA LEU A 14 -3.14 16.60 32.11
C LEU A 14 -3.57 16.80 30.66
N LEU A 15 -3.79 18.06 30.24
CA LEU A 15 -4.11 18.40 28.87
C LEU A 15 -2.93 18.12 27.92
N ALA A 16 -1.71 18.45 28.34
CA ALA A 16 -0.50 18.15 27.56
C ALA A 16 -0.32 16.64 27.36
N PHE A 17 -0.51 15.85 28.43
CA PHE A 17 -0.45 14.40 28.37
C PHE A 17 -1.55 13.81 27.47
N GLY A 18 -2.79 14.28 27.64
CA GLY A 18 -3.92 13.86 26.80
C GLY A 18 -3.71 14.21 25.32
N GLY A 19 -3.23 15.42 25.03
CA GLY A 19 -2.87 15.86 23.69
C GLY A 19 -1.75 15.02 23.08
N GLY A 20 -0.72 14.70 23.87
CA GLY A 20 0.39 13.83 23.43
C GLY A 20 -0.07 12.42 23.08
N LEU A 21 -0.93 11.80 23.91
CA LEU A 21 -1.51 10.49 23.63
C LEU A 21 -2.38 10.51 22.36
N ALA A 22 -3.25 11.51 22.23
CA ALA A 22 -4.10 11.66 21.05
C ALA A 22 -3.26 11.84 19.77
N GLY A 23 -2.23 12.68 19.83
CA GLY A 23 -1.30 12.90 18.72
C GLY A 23 -0.54 11.62 18.34
N HIS A 24 -0.08 10.85 19.34
CA HIS A 24 0.60 9.59 19.09
C HIS A 24 -0.31 8.57 18.40
N VAL A 25 -1.54 8.40 18.88
CA VAL A 25 -2.51 7.46 18.28
C VAL A 25 -2.84 7.86 16.85
N LEU A 26 -3.07 9.15 16.61
CA LEU A 26 -3.36 9.65 15.26
C LEU A 26 -2.18 9.44 14.32
N SER A 27 -0.96 9.76 14.76
CA SER A 27 0.27 9.55 13.98
C SER A 27 0.47 8.08 13.61
N ARG A 28 0.23 7.14 14.53
CA ARG A 28 0.33 5.71 14.22
C ARG A 28 -0.71 5.28 13.18
N ARG A 29 -1.95 5.77 13.27
CA ARG A 29 -2.99 5.47 12.27
C ARG A 29 -2.61 6.02 10.89
N SER A 30 -2.18 7.27 10.82
CA SER A 30 -1.75 7.89 9.57
C SER A 30 -0.55 7.18 8.96
N ALA A 31 0.41 6.72 9.77
CA ALA A 31 1.53 5.92 9.28
C ALA A 31 1.09 4.59 8.64
N LEU A 32 0.10 3.91 9.23
CA LEU A 32 -0.45 2.67 8.68
C LEU A 32 -1.26 2.92 7.39
N GLU A 33 -1.98 4.04 7.30
CA GLU A 33 -2.70 4.44 6.09
C GLU A 33 -1.72 4.79 4.96
N LEU A 34 -0.67 5.56 5.25
CA LEU A 34 0.37 5.89 4.28
C LEU A 34 1.12 4.65 3.77
N ASP A 35 1.41 3.71 4.66
CA ASP A 35 2.07 2.45 4.31
C ASP A 35 1.19 1.59 3.39
N ARG A 36 -0.12 1.49 3.68
CA ARG A 36 -1.10 0.85 2.77
C ARG A 36 -1.15 1.54 1.41
N TRP A 37 -1.29 2.86 1.39
CA TRP A 37 -1.36 3.63 0.16
C TRP A 37 -0.09 3.46 -0.70
N ARG A 38 1.09 3.49 -0.05
CA ARG A 38 2.37 3.26 -0.72
C ARG A 38 2.48 1.86 -1.33
N ARG A 39 2.03 0.81 -0.61
CA ARG A 39 2.03 -0.56 -1.16
C ARG A 39 1.14 -0.69 -2.40
N ARG A 40 -0.03 -0.05 -2.40
CA ARG A 40 -0.91 -0.03 -3.58
C ARG A 40 -0.27 0.66 -4.76
N GLU A 41 0.36 1.81 -4.53
CA GLU A 41 1.06 2.55 -5.60
C GLU A 41 2.21 1.72 -6.18
N GLU A 42 3.00 1.06 -5.33
CA GLU A 42 4.09 0.19 -5.77
C GLU A 42 3.57 -1.02 -6.58
N THR A 43 2.47 -1.63 -6.14
CA THR A 43 1.82 -2.75 -6.83
C THR A 43 1.34 -2.33 -8.21
N MET A 44 0.63 -1.19 -8.33
CA MET A 44 0.15 -0.69 -9.61
C MET A 44 1.29 -0.27 -10.55
N ARG A 45 2.40 0.25 -10.00
CA ARG A 45 3.60 0.56 -10.76
C ARG A 45 4.25 -0.70 -11.33
N MET A 46 4.44 -1.74 -10.51
CA MET A 46 4.98 -3.02 -10.97
C MET A 46 4.05 -3.73 -11.95
N LEU A 47 2.74 -3.69 -11.71
CA LEU A 47 1.74 -4.24 -12.63
C LEU A 47 1.82 -3.56 -13.99
N ARG A 48 1.86 -2.23 -14.01
CA ARG A 48 2.00 -1.47 -15.26
C ARG A 48 3.27 -1.86 -16.00
N TRP A 49 4.41 -1.88 -15.30
CA TRP A 49 5.67 -2.31 -15.89
C TRP A 49 5.60 -3.73 -16.45
N ALA A 50 5.00 -4.68 -15.72
CA ALA A 50 4.84 -6.06 -16.18
C ALA A 50 3.97 -6.15 -17.44
N VAL A 51 2.89 -5.36 -17.51
CA VAL A 51 2.04 -5.27 -18.70
C VAL A 51 2.78 -4.66 -19.88
N GLU A 52 3.54 -3.59 -19.66
CA GLU A 52 4.37 -2.95 -20.70
C GLU A 52 5.39 -3.96 -21.28
N MET A 53 5.98 -4.81 -20.45
CA MET A 53 6.90 -5.87 -20.90
C MET A 53 6.20 -6.92 -21.77
N VAL A 54 4.98 -7.31 -21.42
CA VAL A 54 4.18 -8.26 -22.22
C VAL A 54 3.73 -7.66 -23.55
N VAL A 55 3.31 -6.39 -23.54
CA VAL A 55 2.84 -5.70 -24.75
C VAL A 55 4.00 -5.28 -25.65
N GLY A 56 5.20 -5.07 -25.09
CA GLY A 56 6.42 -4.68 -25.80
C GLY A 56 6.90 -5.71 -26.85
N GLY A 57 6.50 -6.97 -26.74
CA GLY A 57 6.48 -7.91 -27.86
C GLY A 57 7.74 -8.74 -28.13
N ASP A 58 8.87 -8.47 -27.48
CA ASP A 58 10.04 -9.37 -27.56
C ASP A 58 9.86 -10.59 -26.63
N ASP A 59 10.16 -11.80 -27.10
CA ASP A 59 9.91 -13.07 -26.38
C ASP A 59 10.48 -13.08 -24.95
N GLU A 60 11.69 -12.54 -24.75
CA GLU A 60 12.30 -12.42 -23.42
C GLU A 60 11.53 -11.45 -22.51
N SER A 61 11.00 -10.37 -23.07
CA SER A 61 10.22 -9.36 -22.33
C SER A 61 8.85 -9.89 -21.93
N VAL A 62 8.21 -10.66 -22.81
CA VAL A 62 6.93 -11.33 -22.52
C VAL A 62 7.10 -12.36 -21.40
N GLY A 63 8.18 -13.15 -21.45
CA GLY A 63 8.54 -14.08 -20.38
C GLY A 63 8.75 -13.37 -19.04
N ALA A 64 9.56 -12.30 -19.02
CA ALA A 64 9.81 -11.52 -17.82
C ALA A 64 8.53 -10.89 -17.23
N GLY A 65 7.67 -10.33 -18.08
CA GLY A 65 6.40 -9.73 -17.67
C GLY A 65 5.42 -10.75 -17.09
N SER A 66 5.26 -11.92 -17.72
CA SER A 66 4.38 -12.99 -17.20
C SER A 66 4.84 -13.53 -15.84
N VAL A 67 6.16 -13.73 -15.67
CA VAL A 67 6.74 -14.14 -14.38
C VAL A 67 6.55 -13.06 -13.32
N ALA A 68 6.73 -11.79 -13.66
CA ALA A 68 6.48 -10.68 -12.75
C ALA A 68 5.01 -10.64 -12.27
N MET A 69 4.04 -10.83 -13.16
CA MET A 69 2.61 -10.91 -12.77
C MET A 69 2.33 -12.11 -11.85
N SER A 70 2.90 -13.28 -12.16
CA SER A 70 2.77 -14.48 -11.30
C SER A 70 3.45 -14.30 -9.93
N ALA A 71 4.53 -13.53 -9.86
CA ALA A 71 5.19 -13.18 -8.62
C ALA A 71 4.36 -12.18 -7.79
N LEU A 72 3.72 -11.20 -8.44
CA LEU A 72 2.84 -10.22 -7.77
C LEU A 72 1.67 -10.90 -7.04
N LEU A 73 1.08 -11.94 -7.62
CA LEU A 73 -0.01 -12.72 -6.98
C LEU A 73 0.38 -13.42 -5.68
N ARG A 74 1.68 -13.59 -5.42
CA ARG A 74 2.22 -14.21 -4.20
C ARG A 74 2.92 -13.17 -3.31
N SER A 75 2.93 -11.91 -3.72
CA SER A 75 3.66 -10.85 -3.04
C SER A 75 2.84 -10.28 -1.87
N PRO A 76 3.48 -10.01 -0.72
CA PRO A 76 2.82 -9.31 0.40
C PRO A 76 2.47 -7.84 0.08
N LEU A 77 2.87 -7.34 -1.10
CA LEU A 77 2.52 -6.01 -1.57
C LEU A 77 1.08 -5.93 -2.10
N LEU A 78 0.53 -7.05 -2.57
CA LEU A 78 -0.81 -7.12 -3.13
C LEU A 78 -1.83 -7.06 -2.00
N ASP A 79 -2.67 -6.02 -2.05
CA ASP A 79 -3.79 -5.85 -1.13
C ASP A 79 -4.98 -6.71 -1.59
N ASP A 80 -5.82 -7.15 -0.67
CA ASP A 80 -6.94 -8.06 -0.97
C ASP A 80 -7.91 -7.45 -2.01
N GLU A 81 -8.07 -6.12 -1.98
CA GLU A 81 -8.94 -5.37 -2.90
C GLU A 81 -8.45 -5.40 -4.35
N ASP A 82 -7.12 -5.44 -4.56
CA ASP A 82 -6.51 -5.38 -5.89
C ASP A 82 -6.24 -6.78 -6.47
N PHE A 83 -6.47 -7.84 -5.69
CA PHE A 83 -6.16 -9.22 -6.05
C PHE A 83 -6.89 -9.67 -7.32
N ASP A 84 -8.21 -9.48 -7.36
CA ASP A 84 -9.04 -9.93 -8.49
C ASP A 84 -8.65 -9.26 -9.81
N LEU A 85 -8.25 -7.99 -9.74
CA LEU A 85 -7.76 -7.25 -10.90
C LEU A 85 -6.46 -7.86 -11.43
N VAL A 86 -5.46 -8.06 -10.55
CA VAL A 86 -4.16 -8.63 -10.94
C VAL A 86 -4.31 -10.06 -11.43
N ALA A 87 -5.15 -10.86 -10.78
CA ALA A 87 -5.42 -12.25 -11.15
C ALA A 87 -6.07 -12.34 -12.54
N SER A 88 -7.09 -11.53 -12.80
CA SER A 88 -7.76 -11.48 -14.10
C SER A 88 -6.81 -11.07 -15.22
N LEU A 89 -5.91 -10.12 -14.95
CA LEU A 89 -4.94 -9.65 -15.93
C LEU A 89 -3.87 -10.72 -16.22
N ALA A 90 -3.34 -11.37 -15.18
CA ALA A 90 -2.35 -12.44 -15.32
C ALA A 90 -2.93 -13.63 -16.10
N ASP A 91 -4.18 -13.99 -15.83
CA ASP A 91 -4.91 -15.05 -16.51
C ASP A 91 -5.20 -14.71 -17.98
N ALA A 92 -5.54 -13.45 -18.28
CA ALA A 92 -5.67 -12.98 -19.66
C ALA A 92 -4.35 -13.07 -20.44
N VAL A 93 -3.24 -12.65 -19.82
CA VAL A 93 -1.90 -12.72 -20.41
C VAL A 93 -1.47 -14.17 -20.65
N ALA A 94 -1.68 -15.06 -19.67
CA ALA A 94 -1.34 -16.48 -19.79
C ALA A 94 -2.09 -17.16 -20.94
N ARG A 95 -3.39 -16.87 -21.10
CA ARG A 95 -4.17 -17.33 -22.26
C ARG A 95 -3.66 -16.75 -23.58
N GLY A 96 -3.31 -15.46 -23.60
CA GLY A 96 -2.81 -14.80 -24.80
C GLY A 96 -1.46 -15.33 -25.27
N THR A 97 -0.55 -15.63 -24.34
CA THR A 97 0.77 -16.21 -24.64
C THR A 97 0.69 -17.66 -25.09
N MET A 98 -0.29 -18.44 -24.61
CA MET A 98 -0.52 -19.80 -25.10
C MET A 98 -1.15 -19.87 -26.49
N ALA A 99 -1.77 -18.78 -26.96
CA ALA A 99 -2.46 -18.71 -28.25
C ALA A 99 -1.59 -18.12 -29.38
N ALA A 100 -0.45 -17.52 -29.05
CA ALA A 100 0.54 -16.98 -29.98
C ALA A 100 1.60 -18.03 -30.32
#